data_AF-A0A970V7G5-F1
#
_entry.id   AF-A0A970V7G5-F1
#
_cell.length_a   1.000
_cell.length_b   1.000
_cell.length_c   1.000
_cell.angle_alpha   90.00
_cell.angle_beta   90.00
_cell.angle_gamma   90.00
#
_symmetry.space_group_name_H-M   'P 1'
#
loop_
_entity.id
_entity.type
_entity.pdbx_description
1 polymer ?
#
loop_
_entity_poly.entity_id
_entity_poly.type
_entity_poly.pdbx_seq_one_letter_code
_entity_poly.pdbx_strand_id
1 'polypeptide(L)'
;MEISIRFSWENVRQLFFWLIGFELFLLVAYLLESALGSPVWTIERLLDLDGELSIAVWFSTVQLAAIGILFLIKAAKARPNDQVPRWFLALGCAGFLFLSLDEHLQLHETITKLTVHLDWVPRFSGDHGVWIFAYLGLGCLLLLPSLRPIVALWRFHRYSFSLMAAGVGVFLLGAVGMEVIGYEFLREAPRLYQVLEIATEEFLEMLGASAILCGAAFYALEAEAVRAAVTEDIQQPELTAAVGTAS
;
A
#
# COMPACT_ATOMS: atom_id res chain seq x y z
N MET A 1 1.58 -28.59 -15.55
CA MET A 1 1.46 -27.37 -16.37
C MET A 1 2.04 -26.24 -15.55
N GLU A 2 3.31 -25.89 -15.76
CA GLU A 2 3.95 -24.76 -15.07
C GLU A 2 3.61 -23.48 -15.85
N ILE A 3 2.69 -22.68 -15.32
CA ILE A 3 2.47 -21.33 -15.82
C ILE A 3 3.63 -20.48 -15.29
N SER A 4 4.67 -20.27 -16.10
CA SER A 4 5.72 -19.30 -15.76
C SER A 4 5.31 -17.90 -16.23
N ILE A 5 4.80 -17.09 -15.31
CA ILE A 5 4.57 -15.67 -15.58
C ILE A 5 5.93 -14.98 -15.46
N ARG A 6 6.55 -14.64 -16.60
CA ARG A 6 7.79 -13.85 -16.61
C ARG A 6 7.44 -12.38 -16.39
N PHE A 7 7.61 -11.93 -15.16
CA PHE A 7 7.36 -10.54 -14.78
C PHE A 7 8.66 -9.73 -14.99
N SER A 8 8.58 -8.62 -15.73
CA SER A 8 9.74 -7.77 -16.06
C SER A 8 9.64 -6.42 -15.36
N TRP A 9 10.75 -5.69 -15.27
CA TRP A 9 10.78 -4.32 -14.76
C TRP A 9 9.89 -3.38 -15.58
N GLU A 10 9.83 -3.60 -16.89
CA GLU A 10 8.96 -2.84 -17.79
C GLU A 10 7.48 -3.09 -17.46
N ASN A 11 7.11 -4.32 -17.11
CA ASN A 11 5.73 -4.66 -16.74
C ASN A 11 5.31 -3.94 -15.44
N VAL A 12 6.20 -3.86 -14.44
CA VAL A 12 5.90 -3.12 -13.19
C VAL A 12 5.72 -1.63 -13.48
N ARG A 13 6.55 -1.06 -14.36
CA ARG A 13 6.46 0.35 -14.75
C ARG A 13 5.16 0.64 -15.51
N GLN A 14 4.79 -0.22 -16.45
CA GLN A 14 3.52 -0.10 -17.17
C GLN A 14 2.34 -0.23 -16.21
N LEU A 15 2.38 -1.20 -15.29
CA LEU A 15 1.38 -1.36 -14.24
C LEU A 15 1.21 -0.06 -13.45
N PHE A 16 2.30 0.58 -13.02
CA PHE A 16 2.23 1.84 -12.28
C PHE A 16 1.46 2.94 -13.04
N PHE A 17 1.75 3.12 -14.33
CA PHE A 17 1.04 4.10 -15.15
C PHE A 17 -0.42 3.73 -15.41
N TRP A 18 -0.74 2.43 -15.53
CA TRP A 18 -2.11 1.97 -15.65
C TRP A 18 -2.92 2.22 -14.37
N LEU A 19 -2.32 1.98 -13.20
CA LEU A 19 -2.96 2.26 -11.92
C LEU A 19 -3.24 3.76 -11.76
N ILE A 20 -2.24 4.63 -11.99
CA ILE A 20 -2.43 6.10 -11.95
C ILE A 20 -3.49 6.56 -12.96
N GLY A 21 -3.46 6.02 -14.18
CA GLY A 21 -4.44 6.35 -15.20
C GLY A 21 -5.86 5.99 -14.77
N PHE A 22 -6.03 4.88 -14.06
CA PHE A 22 -7.31 4.46 -13.50
C PHE A 22 -7.74 5.32 -12.31
N GLU A 23 -6.83 5.66 -11.41
CA GLU A 23 -7.06 6.57 -10.27
C GLU A 23 -7.54 7.95 -10.75
N LEU A 24 -6.86 8.52 -11.75
CA LEU A 24 -7.24 9.79 -12.36
C LEU A 24 -8.62 9.70 -13.04
N PHE A 25 -8.94 8.56 -13.65
CA PHE A 25 -10.26 8.33 -14.21
C PHE A 25 -11.34 8.35 -13.12
N LEU A 26 -11.14 7.65 -12.00
CA LEU A 26 -12.07 7.64 -10.87
C LEU A 26 -12.24 9.05 -10.26
N LEU A 27 -11.13 9.75 -10.05
CA LEU A 27 -11.11 11.14 -9.57
C LEU A 27 -11.94 12.06 -10.47
N VAL A 28 -11.70 12.03 -11.78
CA VAL A 28 -12.44 12.87 -12.74
C VAL A 28 -13.92 12.47 -12.78
N ALA A 29 -14.22 11.17 -12.72
CA ALA A 29 -15.59 10.68 -12.71
C ALA A 29 -16.36 11.19 -11.47
N TYR A 30 -15.76 11.12 -10.29
CA TYR A 30 -16.32 11.66 -9.05
C TYR A 30 -16.55 13.18 -9.12
N LEU A 31 -15.55 13.94 -9.58
CA LEU A 31 -15.68 15.40 -9.69
C LEU A 31 -16.77 15.82 -10.69
N LEU A 32 -16.90 15.11 -11.81
CA LEU A 32 -17.95 15.36 -12.79
C LEU A 32 -19.33 15.01 -12.24
N GLU A 33 -19.45 13.88 -11.53
CA GLU A 33 -20.68 13.47 -10.85
C GLU A 33 -21.10 14.55 -9.84
N SER A 34 -20.19 14.97 -8.96
CA SER A 34 -20.44 15.97 -7.93
C SER A 34 -20.83 17.34 -8.49
N ALA A 35 -20.30 17.71 -9.66
CA ALA A 35 -20.60 18.99 -10.32
C ALA A 35 -21.92 18.97 -11.11
N LEU A 36 -22.26 17.86 -11.76
CA LEU A 36 -23.44 17.73 -12.60
C LEU A 36 -24.69 17.31 -11.80
N GLY A 37 -24.47 16.62 -10.68
CA GLY A 37 -25.49 15.89 -9.93
C GLY A 37 -25.95 14.66 -10.70
N SER A 38 -25.86 13.48 -10.10
CA SER A 38 -26.37 12.27 -10.76
C SER A 38 -27.89 12.16 -10.65
N PRO A 39 -28.61 11.92 -11.77
CA PRO A 39 -30.03 11.57 -11.73
C PRO A 39 -30.27 10.10 -11.32
N VAL A 40 -29.22 9.27 -11.22
CA VAL A 40 -29.31 7.83 -10.97
C VAL A 40 -28.47 7.43 -9.76
N TRP A 41 -29.15 7.05 -8.68
CA TRP A 41 -28.57 6.65 -7.39
C TRP A 41 -27.49 5.55 -7.49
N THR A 42 -27.59 4.63 -8.46
CA THR A 42 -26.61 3.55 -8.62
C THR A 42 -25.26 4.07 -9.14
N ILE A 43 -25.28 5.08 -10.02
CA ILE A 43 -24.05 5.68 -10.56
C ILE A 43 -23.38 6.53 -9.49
N GLU A 44 -24.18 7.28 -8.73
CA GLU A 44 -23.74 8.03 -7.56
C GLU A 44 -22.97 7.12 -6.61
N ARG A 45 -23.60 6.04 -6.13
CA ARG A 45 -22.95 5.11 -5.18
C ARG A 45 -21.71 4.38 -5.72
N LEU A 46 -21.62 4.13 -7.03
CA LEU A 46 -20.43 3.48 -7.62
C LEU A 46 -19.24 4.42 -7.75
N LEU A 47 -19.51 5.71 -7.95
CA LEU A 47 -18.50 6.76 -8.14
C LEU A 47 -18.25 7.59 -6.88
N ASP A 48 -19.08 7.43 -5.86
CA ASP A 48 -18.96 8.09 -4.57
C ASP A 48 -17.66 7.65 -3.89
N LEU A 49 -16.66 8.53 -3.88
CA LEU A 49 -15.38 8.22 -3.25
C LEU A 49 -15.51 8.07 -1.73
N ASP A 50 -16.49 8.73 -1.11
CA ASP A 50 -16.78 8.65 0.34
C ASP A 50 -17.57 7.38 0.73
N GLY A 51 -18.03 6.62 -0.29
CA GLY A 51 -18.96 5.52 -0.09
C GLY A 51 -18.28 4.18 0.18
N GLU A 52 -18.78 3.43 1.18
CA GLU A 52 -18.24 2.10 1.56
C GLU A 52 -18.30 1.03 0.43
N LEU A 53 -19.07 1.28 -0.63
CA LEU A 53 -19.36 0.32 -1.71
C LEU A 53 -19.02 0.88 -3.09
N SER A 54 -18.02 1.76 -3.15
CA SER A 54 -17.55 2.40 -4.37
C SER A 54 -16.52 1.54 -5.12
N ILE A 55 -16.29 1.89 -6.39
CA ILE A 55 -15.23 1.26 -7.19
C ILE A 55 -13.85 1.63 -6.65
N ALA A 56 -13.70 2.83 -6.05
CA ALA A 56 -12.45 3.29 -5.45
C ALA A 56 -12.06 2.45 -4.24
N VAL A 57 -12.98 2.25 -3.28
CA VAL A 57 -12.76 1.41 -2.09
C VAL A 57 -12.42 -0.03 -2.49
N TRP A 58 -13.07 -0.59 -3.51
CA TRP A 58 -12.73 -1.93 -3.98
C TRP A 58 -11.33 -1.97 -4.60
N PHE A 59 -10.96 -0.94 -5.35
CA PHE A 59 -9.67 -0.85 -6.01
C PHE A 59 -8.52 -0.71 -4.98
N SER A 60 -8.63 0.22 -4.02
CA SER A 60 -7.68 0.40 -2.91
C SER A 60 -7.56 -0.88 -2.07
N THR A 61 -8.68 -1.51 -1.73
CA THR A 61 -8.74 -2.80 -1.02
C THR A 61 -7.92 -3.87 -1.74
N VAL A 62 -8.08 -4.01 -3.07
CA VAL A 62 -7.36 -5.01 -3.87
C VAL A 62 -5.87 -4.66 -3.98
N GLN A 63 -5.50 -3.38 -4.10
CA GLN A 63 -4.10 -2.96 -4.10
C GLN A 63 -3.40 -3.33 -2.79
N LEU A 64 -4.01 -3.00 -1.64
CA LEU A 64 -3.52 -3.33 -0.31
C LEU A 64 -3.40 -4.84 -0.10
N ALA A 65 -4.41 -5.61 -0.54
CA ALA A 65 -4.35 -7.07 -0.49
C ALA A 65 -3.20 -7.63 -1.33
N ALA A 66 -3.00 -7.11 -2.54
CA ALA A 66 -1.93 -7.53 -3.44
C ALA A 66 -0.55 -7.24 -2.84
N ILE A 67 -0.36 -6.09 -2.19
CA ILE A 67 0.86 -5.77 -1.44
C ILE A 67 1.09 -6.82 -0.35
N GLY A 68 0.07 -7.11 0.46
CA GLY A 68 0.16 -8.12 1.52
C GLY A 68 0.56 -9.50 1.00
N ILE A 69 -0.03 -9.93 -0.12
CA ILE A 69 0.29 -11.20 -0.79
C ILE A 69 1.74 -11.22 -1.31
N LEU A 70 2.25 -10.13 -1.87
CA LEU A 70 3.66 -10.05 -2.30
C LEU A 70 4.62 -10.22 -1.11
N PHE A 71 4.32 -9.59 0.02
CA PHE A 71 5.07 -9.78 1.26
C PHE A 71 4.97 -11.22 1.78
N LEU A 72 3.82 -11.87 1.68
CA LEU A 72 3.64 -13.28 2.05
C LEU A 72 4.49 -14.21 1.20
N ILE A 73 4.47 -14.02 -0.13
CA ILE A 73 5.28 -14.79 -1.08
C ILE A 73 6.76 -14.63 -0.74
N LYS A 74 7.20 -13.40 -0.42
CA LYS A 74 8.57 -13.14 0.04
C LYS A 74 8.89 -13.84 1.35
N ALA A 75 8.02 -13.76 2.34
CA ALA A 75 8.19 -14.42 3.62
C ALA A 75 8.32 -15.94 3.45
N ALA A 76 7.50 -16.54 2.58
CA ALA A 76 7.53 -17.97 2.28
C ALA A 76 8.85 -18.42 1.61
N LYS A 77 9.47 -17.53 0.82
CA LYS A 77 10.75 -17.79 0.14
C LYS A 77 11.98 -17.39 0.96
N ALA A 78 11.81 -16.74 2.12
CA ALA A 78 12.90 -16.21 2.94
C ALA A 78 13.65 -17.31 3.71
N ARG A 79 14.99 -17.18 3.79
CA ARG A 79 15.88 -18.11 4.49
C ARG A 79 16.34 -17.55 5.84
N PRO A 80 16.82 -18.40 6.78
CA PRO A 80 17.24 -17.96 8.12
C PRO A 80 18.32 -16.86 8.15
N ASN A 81 19.14 -16.75 7.10
CA ASN A 81 20.25 -15.81 7.00
C ASN A 81 20.00 -14.68 5.97
N ASP A 82 18.78 -14.52 5.47
CA ASP A 82 18.47 -13.41 4.58
C ASP A 82 18.55 -12.07 5.35
N GLN A 83 19.01 -11.02 4.68
CA GLN A 83 19.20 -9.68 5.28
C GLN A 83 17.90 -9.11 5.86
N VAL A 84 16.77 -9.45 5.24
CA VAL A 84 15.43 -9.08 5.69
C VAL A 84 14.78 -10.34 6.26
N PRO A 85 14.53 -10.41 7.57
CA PRO A 85 14.08 -11.63 8.21
C PRO A 85 12.63 -11.97 7.86
N ARG A 86 12.31 -13.26 7.80
CA ARG A 86 10.97 -13.78 7.47
C ARG A 86 9.85 -13.17 8.33
N TRP A 87 10.08 -12.99 9.62
CA TRP A 87 9.07 -12.44 10.53
C TRP A 87 8.67 -11.00 10.16
N PHE A 88 9.61 -10.19 9.66
CA PHE A 88 9.35 -8.82 9.26
C PHE A 88 8.51 -8.77 7.97
N LEU A 89 8.81 -9.66 7.02
CA LEU A 89 8.00 -9.81 5.81
C LEU A 89 6.59 -10.33 6.14
N ALA A 90 6.46 -11.27 7.08
CA ALA A 90 5.17 -11.74 7.56
C ALA A 90 4.38 -10.62 8.27
N LEU A 91 5.06 -9.75 9.03
CA LEU A 91 4.46 -8.57 9.63
C LEU A 91 3.96 -7.59 8.57
N GLY A 92 4.73 -7.34 7.50
CA GLY A 92 4.29 -6.55 6.36
C GLY A 92 3.03 -7.13 5.69
N CYS A 93 3.00 -8.45 5.47
CA CYS A 93 1.80 -9.13 4.99
C CYS A 93 0.59 -8.90 5.90
N ALA A 94 0.75 -9.12 7.20
CA ALA A 94 -0.35 -8.95 8.16
C ALA A 94 -0.84 -7.50 8.20
N GLY A 95 0.07 -6.52 8.18
CA GLY A 95 -0.27 -5.11 8.18
C GLY A 95 -1.05 -4.67 6.94
N PHE A 96 -0.60 -5.03 5.75
CA PHE A 96 -1.31 -4.65 4.51
C PHE A 96 -2.63 -5.40 4.31
N LEU A 97 -2.73 -6.66 4.74
CA LEU A 97 -4.03 -7.36 4.76
C LEU A 97 -4.99 -6.76 5.79
N PHE A 98 -4.47 -6.30 6.93
CA PHE A 98 -5.27 -5.56 7.90
C PHE A 98 -5.78 -4.25 7.31
N LEU A 99 -4.92 -3.45 6.67
CA LEU A 99 -5.34 -2.21 6.00
C LEU A 99 -6.34 -2.47 4.87
N SER A 100 -6.17 -3.55 4.11
CA SER A 100 -7.15 -3.98 3.10
C SER A 100 -8.52 -4.30 3.69
N LEU A 101 -8.57 -4.94 4.87
CA LEU A 101 -9.82 -5.20 5.57
C LEU A 101 -10.40 -3.92 6.19
N ASP A 102 -9.55 -3.06 6.72
CA ASP A 102 -9.94 -1.78 7.30
C ASP A 102 -10.60 -0.88 6.26
N GLU A 103 -10.01 -0.78 5.09
CA GLU A 103 -10.55 -0.05 3.95
C GLU A 103 -11.96 -0.53 3.58
N HIS A 104 -12.16 -1.84 3.47
CA HIS A 104 -13.44 -2.39 3.05
C HIS A 104 -14.52 -2.37 4.16
N LEU A 105 -14.11 -2.47 5.43
CA LEU A 105 -15.02 -2.62 6.57
C LEU A 105 -15.12 -1.36 7.43
N GLN A 106 -14.34 -0.33 7.13
CA GLN A 106 -14.20 0.91 7.90
C GLN A 106 -14.00 0.63 9.39
N LEU A 107 -12.98 -0.19 9.70
CA LEU A 107 -12.72 -0.58 11.10
C LEU A 107 -12.28 0.65 11.92
N HIS A 108 -11.54 1.58 11.31
CA HIS A 108 -11.11 2.84 11.92
C HIS A 108 -12.31 3.72 12.33
N GLU A 109 -13.37 3.76 11.52
CA GLU A 109 -14.61 4.42 11.93
C GLU A 109 -15.28 3.70 13.10
N THR A 110 -15.35 2.37 13.04
CA THR A 110 -15.95 1.54 14.09
C THR A 110 -15.22 1.74 15.42
N ILE A 111 -13.88 1.81 15.39
CA ILE A 111 -13.05 2.13 16.56
C ILE A 111 -13.46 3.48 17.14
N THR A 112 -13.58 4.51 16.30
CA THR A 112 -13.98 5.86 16.75
C THR A 112 -15.37 5.84 17.38
N LYS A 113 -16.36 5.22 16.73
CA LYS A 113 -17.73 5.08 17.24
C LYS A 113 -17.78 4.35 18.59
N LEU A 114 -16.98 3.31 18.79
CA LEU A 114 -16.94 2.53 20.04
C LEU A 114 -16.20 3.24 21.18
N THR A 115 -15.27 4.12 20.86
CA THR A 115 -14.39 4.79 21.84
C THR A 115 -14.79 6.23 22.15
N VAL A 116 -15.78 6.77 21.43
CA VAL A 116 -16.33 8.12 21.61
C VAL A 116 -16.67 8.45 23.07
N HIS A 117 -17.14 7.45 23.84
CA HIS A 117 -17.53 7.58 25.24
C HIS A 117 -16.36 7.61 26.25
N LEU A 118 -15.11 7.46 25.79
CA LEU A 118 -13.93 7.41 26.66
C LEU A 118 -13.22 8.77 26.73
N ASP A 119 -13.62 9.62 27.67
CA ASP A 119 -13.16 11.02 27.79
C ASP A 119 -11.62 11.22 27.88
N TRP A 120 -10.88 10.18 28.27
CA TRP A 120 -9.42 10.25 28.44
C TRP A 120 -8.63 10.00 27.14
N VAL A 121 -9.29 9.57 26.06
CA VAL A 121 -8.62 9.23 24.80
C VAL A 121 -8.44 10.48 23.93
N PRO A 122 -7.22 10.75 23.43
CA PRO A 122 -6.97 11.87 22.51
C PRO A 122 -7.86 11.78 21.27
N ARG A 123 -8.40 12.94 20.85
CA ARG A 123 -9.35 13.06 19.74
C ARG A 123 -9.26 14.46 19.12
N PHE A 124 -9.70 14.58 17.89
CA PHE A 124 -9.85 15.84 17.15
C PHE A 124 -11.25 16.43 17.34
N SER A 125 -11.49 17.60 16.74
CA SER A 125 -12.74 18.36 16.84
C SER A 125 -13.98 17.52 16.51
N GLY A 126 -14.95 17.53 17.43
CA GLY A 126 -16.23 16.83 17.29
C GLY A 126 -16.16 15.31 17.39
N ASP A 127 -15.29 14.83 18.28
CA ASP A 127 -15.13 13.42 18.70
C ASP A 127 -14.60 12.44 17.65
N HIS A 128 -13.77 12.94 16.73
CA HIS A 128 -13.21 12.18 15.61
C HIS A 128 -11.73 11.82 15.78
N GLY A 129 -11.23 10.92 14.92
CA GLY A 129 -9.82 10.59 14.77
C GLY A 129 -9.18 9.87 15.97
N VAL A 130 -9.98 9.26 16.85
CA VAL A 130 -9.46 8.41 17.94
C VAL A 130 -8.63 7.24 17.38
N TRP A 131 -9.07 6.69 16.25
CA TRP A 131 -8.40 5.60 15.55
C TRP A 131 -6.95 5.95 15.17
N ILE A 132 -6.67 7.21 14.82
CA ILE A 132 -5.32 7.69 14.44
C ILE A 132 -4.34 7.44 15.58
N PHE A 133 -4.72 7.76 16.82
CA PHE A 133 -3.87 7.54 17.99
C PHE A 133 -3.68 6.06 18.30
N ALA A 134 -4.73 5.24 18.11
CA ALA A 134 -4.64 3.79 18.30
C ALA A 134 -3.67 3.16 17.29
N TYR A 135 -3.82 3.49 16.01
CA TYR A 135 -2.96 3.00 14.94
C TYR A 135 -1.53 3.52 15.08
N LEU A 136 -1.34 4.79 15.45
CA LEU A 136 -0.02 5.35 15.72
C LEU A 136 0.67 4.63 16.89
N GLY A 137 -0.05 4.35 17.97
CA GLY A 137 0.47 3.61 19.12
C GLY A 137 0.93 2.20 18.72
N LEU A 138 0.09 1.48 17.97
CA LEU A 138 0.44 0.16 17.43
C LEU A 138 1.63 0.24 16.45
N GLY A 139 1.63 1.22 15.57
CA GLY A 139 2.71 1.48 14.61
C GLY A 139 4.04 1.73 15.31
N CYS A 140 4.07 2.58 16.33
CA CYS A 140 5.27 2.84 17.13
C CYS A 140 5.78 1.58 17.85
N LEU A 141 4.87 0.78 18.43
CA LEU A 141 5.21 -0.48 19.09
C LEU A 141 5.87 -1.48 18.11
N LEU A 142 5.36 -1.55 16.88
CA LEU A 142 5.87 -2.42 15.82
C LEU A 142 7.12 -1.86 15.13
N LEU A 143 7.31 -0.54 15.13
CA LEU A 143 8.44 0.12 14.48
C LEU A 143 9.76 -0.22 15.18
N LEU A 144 9.79 -0.22 16.51
CA LEU A 144 11.01 -0.46 17.29
C LEU A 144 11.73 -1.78 16.93
N PRO A 145 11.08 -2.96 16.96
CA PRO A 145 11.72 -4.21 16.53
C PRO A 145 12.02 -4.22 15.02
N SER A 146 11.25 -3.46 14.23
CA SER A 146 11.35 -3.37 12.77
C SER A 146 12.50 -2.48 12.26
N LEU A 147 13.12 -1.63 13.10
CA LEU A 147 14.17 -0.70 12.65
C LEU A 147 15.35 -1.40 11.96
N ARG A 148 15.80 -2.55 12.48
CA ARG A 148 16.92 -3.31 11.89
C ARG A 148 16.56 -3.84 10.48
N PRO A 149 15.46 -4.58 10.28
CA PRO A 149 14.98 -4.95 8.94
C PRO A 149 14.76 -3.77 8.00
N ILE A 150 14.22 -2.64 8.48
CA ILE A 150 14.01 -1.43 7.68
C ILE A 150 15.35 -0.90 7.15
N VAL A 151 16.36 -0.79 8.01
CA VAL A 151 17.71 -0.36 7.62
C VAL A 151 18.33 -1.36 6.62
N ALA A 152 18.12 -2.66 6.81
CA ALA A 152 18.58 -3.66 5.86
C ALA A 152 17.89 -3.48 4.49
N LEU A 153 16.58 -3.29 4.46
CA LEU A 153 15.82 -3.07 3.23
C LEU A 153 16.26 -1.79 2.51
N TRP A 154 16.50 -0.68 3.23
CA TRP A 154 17.08 0.54 2.67
C TRP A 154 18.47 0.31 2.06
N ARG A 155 19.34 -0.44 2.74
CA ARG A 155 20.73 -0.65 2.31
C ARG A 155 20.84 -1.56 1.09
N PHE A 156 20.08 -2.66 1.07
CA PHE A 156 20.20 -3.69 0.04
C PHE A 156 19.20 -3.53 -1.12
N HIS A 157 18.09 -2.84 -0.88
CA HIS A 157 16.99 -2.69 -1.85
C HIS A 157 16.55 -1.23 -1.96
N ARG A 158 17.51 -0.31 -2.07
CA ARG A 158 17.30 1.15 -1.94
C ARG A 158 16.21 1.69 -2.85
N TYR A 159 16.17 1.27 -4.11
CA TYR A 159 15.18 1.74 -5.08
C TYR A 159 13.76 1.29 -4.69
N SER A 160 13.57 -0.02 -4.54
CA SER A 160 12.31 -0.63 -4.13
C SER A 160 11.81 -0.07 -2.78
N PHE A 161 12.72 0.06 -1.80
CA PHE A 161 12.40 0.66 -0.50
C PHE A 161 12.00 2.12 -0.62
N SER A 162 12.74 2.93 -1.37
CA SER A 162 12.44 4.37 -1.47
C SER A 162 11.07 4.61 -2.09
N LEU A 163 10.69 3.80 -3.08
CA LEU A 163 9.37 3.85 -3.69
C LEU A 163 8.27 3.44 -2.71
N MET A 164 8.46 2.34 -1.96
CA MET A 164 7.52 1.96 -0.90
C MET A 164 7.40 3.02 0.19
N ALA A 165 8.52 3.57 0.66
CA ALA A 165 8.53 4.59 1.71
C ALA A 165 7.87 5.90 1.25
N ALA A 166 8.10 6.32 0.01
CA ALA A 166 7.39 7.44 -0.59
C ALA A 166 5.89 7.15 -0.67
N GLY A 167 5.50 5.96 -1.13
CA GLY A 167 4.10 5.54 -1.19
C GLY A 167 3.42 5.52 0.17
N VAL A 168 4.08 5.01 1.22
CA VAL A 168 3.58 5.08 2.61
C VAL A 168 3.39 6.53 3.06
N GLY A 169 4.33 7.42 2.73
CA GLY A 169 4.20 8.84 3.04
C GLY A 169 3.01 9.51 2.36
N VAL A 170 2.78 9.19 1.07
CA VAL A 170 1.63 9.70 0.30
C VAL A 170 0.31 9.12 0.84
N PHE A 171 0.26 7.82 1.11
CA PHE A 171 -0.90 7.14 1.70
C PHE A 171 -1.29 7.77 3.05
N LEU A 172 -0.33 7.92 3.96
CA LEU A 172 -0.58 8.54 5.28
C LEU A 172 -0.97 10.02 5.18
N LEU A 173 -0.49 10.73 4.15
CA LEU A 173 -0.89 12.11 3.91
C LEU A 173 -2.37 12.21 3.49
N GLY A 174 -2.87 11.23 2.72
CA GLY A 174 -4.31 11.06 2.49
C GLY A 174 -5.02 10.70 3.80
N ALA A 175 -4.86 9.46 4.25
CA ALA A 175 -5.63 8.86 5.34
C ALA A 175 -5.59 9.59 6.68
N VAL A 176 -4.49 10.26 7.01
CA VAL A 176 -4.37 10.99 8.28
C VAL A 176 -4.30 12.48 8.04
N GLY A 177 -3.57 12.91 7.02
CA GLY A 177 -3.37 14.33 6.75
C GLY A 177 -4.66 15.01 6.29
N MET A 178 -5.36 14.43 5.30
CA MET A 178 -6.59 15.00 4.76
C MET A 178 -7.74 14.89 5.76
N GLU A 179 -7.92 13.74 6.41
CA GLU A 179 -8.90 13.58 7.50
C GLU A 179 -8.76 14.67 8.58
N VAL A 180 -7.55 14.90 9.08
CA VAL A 180 -7.32 15.94 10.12
C VAL A 180 -7.66 17.33 9.59
N ILE A 181 -7.38 17.60 8.31
CA ILE A 181 -7.78 18.86 7.67
C ILE A 181 -9.31 18.96 7.58
N GLY A 182 -9.98 17.87 7.20
CA GLY A 182 -11.43 17.73 7.16
C GLY A 182 -12.07 18.05 8.51
N TYR A 183 -11.60 17.36 9.56
CA TYR A 183 -12.11 17.49 10.93
C TYR A 183 -11.95 18.89 11.50
N GLU A 184 -10.79 19.51 11.33
CA GLU A 184 -10.45 20.77 11.99
C GLU A 184 -10.83 22.02 11.19
N PHE A 185 -10.88 21.95 9.86
CA PHE A 185 -10.99 23.15 9.02
C PHE A 185 -12.15 23.13 8.01
N LEU A 186 -12.58 21.97 7.52
CA LEU A 186 -13.50 21.91 6.37
C LEU A 186 -14.93 21.47 6.71
N ARG A 187 -15.19 21.10 7.97
CA ARG A 187 -16.52 20.64 8.41
C ARG A 187 -17.65 21.63 8.17
N GLU A 188 -17.40 22.92 8.38
CA GLU A 188 -18.36 24.00 8.12
C GLU A 188 -18.12 24.69 6.76
N ALA A 189 -17.17 24.19 5.97
CA ALA A 189 -16.85 24.78 4.67
C ALA A 189 -17.96 24.51 3.64
N PRO A 190 -18.07 25.36 2.60
CA PRO A 190 -18.95 25.09 1.46
C PRO A 190 -18.70 23.71 0.84
N ARG A 191 -19.78 23.08 0.32
CA ARG A 191 -19.76 21.74 -0.30
C ARG A 191 -18.59 21.50 -1.26
N LEU A 192 -18.20 22.52 -2.05
CA LEU A 192 -17.07 22.40 -2.98
C LEU A 192 -15.76 22.01 -2.28
N TYR A 193 -15.48 22.57 -1.09
CA TYR A 193 -14.24 22.26 -0.38
C TYR A 193 -14.26 20.86 0.22
N GLN A 194 -15.42 20.38 0.67
CA GLN A 194 -15.59 19.00 1.16
C GLN A 194 -15.38 17.99 0.03
N VAL A 195 -16.01 18.23 -1.13
CA VAL A 195 -15.81 17.39 -2.33
C VAL A 195 -14.34 17.35 -2.75
N LEU A 196 -13.65 18.50 -2.72
CA LEU A 196 -12.23 18.55 -3.08
C LEU A 196 -11.32 17.87 -2.05
N GLU A 197 -11.67 17.92 -0.77
CA GLU A 197 -10.91 17.23 0.27
C GLU A 197 -11.06 15.71 0.15
N ILE A 198 -12.28 15.18 0.12
CA ILE A 198 -12.56 13.75 -0.14
C ILE A 198 -11.83 13.28 -1.41
N ALA A 199 -11.99 14.02 -2.51
CA ALA A 199 -11.33 13.69 -3.78
C ALA A 199 -9.79 13.64 -3.67
N THR A 200 -9.21 14.52 -2.84
CA THR A 200 -7.76 14.58 -2.63
C THR A 200 -7.29 13.46 -1.71
N GLU A 201 -8.02 13.20 -0.62
CA GLU A 201 -7.77 12.11 0.32
C GLU A 201 -7.68 10.77 -0.41
N GLU A 202 -8.77 10.41 -1.07
CA GLU A 202 -8.95 9.14 -1.77
C GLU A 202 -7.93 8.95 -2.90
N PHE A 203 -7.66 10.02 -3.65
CA PHE A 203 -6.62 9.99 -4.67
C PHE A 203 -5.22 9.75 -4.09
N LEU A 204 -4.87 10.43 -2.98
CA LEU A 204 -3.57 10.26 -2.33
C LEU A 204 -3.42 8.86 -1.74
N GLU A 205 -4.48 8.30 -1.16
CA GLU A 205 -4.47 6.93 -0.65
C GLU A 205 -4.22 5.90 -1.76
N MET A 206 -5.01 5.93 -2.84
CA MET A 206 -4.83 5.02 -3.96
C MET A 206 -3.44 5.18 -4.61
N LEU A 207 -2.98 6.43 -4.81
CA LEU A 207 -1.66 6.72 -5.38
C LEU A 207 -0.54 6.18 -4.49
N GLY A 208 -0.67 6.34 -3.17
CA GLY A 208 0.23 5.79 -2.17
C GLY A 208 0.28 4.27 -2.24
N ALA A 209 -0.89 3.62 -2.26
CA ALA A 209 -1.01 2.16 -2.40
C ALA A 209 -0.39 1.66 -3.72
N SER A 210 -0.61 2.35 -4.84
CA SER A 210 0.03 2.07 -6.13
C SER A 210 1.55 2.10 -6.07
N ALA A 211 2.13 3.15 -5.46
CA ALA A 211 3.57 3.26 -5.29
C ALA A 211 4.13 2.14 -4.40
N ILE A 212 3.45 1.80 -3.30
CA ILE A 212 3.83 0.68 -2.43
C ILE A 212 3.78 -0.64 -3.20
N LEU A 213 2.71 -0.89 -3.95
CA LEU A 213 2.54 -2.11 -4.74
C LEU A 213 3.66 -2.27 -5.78
N CYS A 214 3.98 -1.23 -6.52
CA CYS A 214 5.07 -1.25 -7.48
C CYS A 214 6.44 -1.43 -6.79
N GLY A 215 6.67 -0.77 -5.65
CA GLY A 215 7.89 -0.96 -4.86
C GLY A 215 8.04 -2.39 -4.33
N ALA A 216 6.95 -2.99 -3.84
CA ALA A 216 6.91 -4.38 -3.40
C ALA A 216 7.12 -5.36 -4.56
N ALA A 217 6.58 -5.05 -5.75
CA ALA A 217 6.80 -5.85 -6.96
C ALA A 217 8.24 -5.76 -7.48
N PHE A 218 8.88 -4.59 -7.45
CA PHE A 218 10.31 -4.47 -7.77
C PHE A 218 11.16 -5.26 -6.77
N TYR A 219 10.86 -5.17 -5.48
CA TYR A 219 11.49 -6.00 -4.45
C TYR A 219 11.28 -7.50 -4.73
N ALA A 220 10.09 -7.87 -5.24
CA ALA A 220 9.79 -9.21 -5.76
C ALA A 220 10.79 -9.69 -6.81
N LEU A 221 10.97 -8.90 -7.86
CA LEU A 221 11.83 -9.20 -9.00
C LEU A 221 13.32 -9.22 -8.66
N GLU A 222 13.81 -8.25 -7.87
CA GLU A 222 15.23 -8.13 -7.53
C GLU A 222 15.79 -9.43 -6.92
N ALA A 223 15.05 -10.04 -5.99
CA ALA A 223 15.52 -11.27 -5.36
C ALA A 223 15.48 -12.49 -6.29
N GLU A 224 14.62 -12.50 -7.32
CA GLU A 224 14.59 -13.58 -8.30
C GLU A 224 15.75 -13.48 -9.28
N ALA A 225 16.07 -12.26 -9.74
CA ALA A 225 17.23 -12.01 -10.60
C ALA A 225 18.55 -12.40 -9.91
N VAL A 226 18.73 -12.03 -8.64
CA VAL A 226 19.91 -12.42 -7.86
C VAL A 226 20.01 -13.95 -7.71
N ARG A 227 18.88 -14.63 -7.49
CA ARG A 227 18.85 -16.11 -7.38
C ARG A 227 19.20 -16.82 -8.68
N ALA A 228 18.71 -16.32 -9.81
CA ALA A 228 19.02 -16.87 -11.13
C ALA A 228 20.52 -16.78 -11.42
N ALA A 229 21.13 -15.61 -11.18
CA ALA A 229 22.56 -15.39 -11.39
C ALA A 229 23.45 -16.31 -10.54
N VAL A 230 23.10 -16.51 -9.25
CA VAL A 230 23.85 -17.43 -8.36
C VAL A 230 23.73 -18.89 -8.82
N THR A 231 22.57 -19.29 -9.36
CA THR A 231 22.36 -20.67 -9.81
C THR A 231 23.15 -20.97 -11.09
N GLU A 232 23.23 -20.01 -12.02
CA GLU A 232 24.05 -20.13 -13.23
C GLU A 232 25.55 -20.21 -12.90
N ASP A 233 26.04 -19.39 -11.98
CA ASP A 233 27.46 -19.38 -11.55
C ASP A 233 27.88 -20.70 -10.87
N ILE A 234 26.98 -21.36 -10.12
CA ILE A 234 27.24 -22.67 -9.50
C ILE A 234 27.24 -23.82 -10.52
N GLN A 235 26.55 -23.68 -11.67
CA GLN A 235 26.51 -24.73 -12.70
C GLN A 235 27.64 -24.62 -13.74
N GLN A 236 28.29 -23.46 -13.88
CA GLN A 236 29.45 -23.29 -14.77
C GLN A 236 30.83 -23.83 -14.32
N PRO A 237 31.14 -24.13 -13.03
CA PRO A 237 32.50 -24.53 -12.62
C PRO A 237 32.95 -25.87 -13.21
N GLU A 238 32.02 -26.80 -13.45
CA GLU A 238 32.33 -28.14 -13.98
C GLU A 238 32.77 -28.12 -15.46
N LEU A 239 32.31 -27.15 -16.26
CA LEU A 239 32.72 -27.05 -17.66
C LEU A 239 34.17 -26.56 -17.84
N THR A 240 34.65 -25.70 -16.93
CA THR A 240 36.04 -25.23 -16.94
C THR A 240 37.03 -26.28 -16.42
N ALA A 241 36.62 -27.19 -15.53
CA ALA A 241 37.48 -28.26 -15.02
C ALA A 241 37.68 -29.39 -16.05
N ALA A 242 36.71 -29.63 -16.94
CA ALA A 242 36.79 -30.68 -17.96
C ALA A 242 37.69 -30.32 -19.17
N VAL A 243 38.04 -29.05 -19.35
CA VAL A 243 38.90 -28.58 -20.47
C VAL A 243 40.40 -28.57 -20.09
N GLY A 244 40.73 -28.67 -18.80
CA GLY A 244 42.12 -28.57 -18.30
C GLY A 244 42.92 -29.88 -18.23
N THR A 245 42.36 -31.03 -18.61
CA THR A 245 43.04 -32.35 -18.52
C THR A 245 43.37 -32.98 -19.87
N ALA A 246 43.15 -32.26 -20.97
CA ALA A 246 43.53 -32.66 -22.32
C ALA A 246 44.74 -31.86 -22.82
N SER A 247 45.89 -32.02 -22.15
CA SER A 247 47.20 -31.56 -22.65
C SER A 247 48.32 -32.44 -22.14
#